data_AF-A0A7W8KJJ4-F1
#
_entry.id   AF-A0A7W8KJJ4-F1
#
_cell.length_a   1.000
_cell.length_b   1.000
_cell.length_c   1.000
_cell.angle_alpha   90.00
_cell.angle_beta   90.00
_cell.angle_gamma   90.00
#
_symmetry.space_group_name_H-M   'P 1'
#
loop_
_entity.id
_entity.type
_entity.pdbx_description
1 polymer ?
#
loop_
_entity_poly.entity_id
_entity_poly.type
_entity_poly.pdbx_seq_one_letter_code
_entity_poly.pdbx_strand_id
1 'polypeptide(L)'
;MAIVTHHTLLLRELRFAAPARVKVWKGAATLKSGGVAIELRAGESFTVPPFVRFSCLAHPRLAPGQARPAVWSLALEAHASPEMERAADASKPWTRKLAAAIFDDPAADWRAARVAGMWQVTPARLRAFLFAEGESLRALVREQRVARVLAQLARMDGAGGGFAEAGFASAAAMAQACQDVIGLPPEIAQRAIALLSPAPLQPAPEPLGDALRRPRYRPYF
;
A
#
# COMPACT_ATOMS: atom_id res chain seq x y z
N MET A 1 12.47 1.33 0.21
CA MET A 1 12.52 2.79 0.39
C MET A 1 11.67 3.19 1.60
N ALA A 2 11.85 4.38 2.20
CA ALA A 2 11.17 4.76 3.43
C ALA A 2 9.95 5.67 3.21
N ILE A 3 8.82 5.28 3.78
CA ILE A 3 7.64 6.10 4.06
C ILE A 3 8.01 7.11 5.15
N VAL A 4 7.82 8.39 4.85
CA VAL A 4 8.08 9.51 5.77
C VAL A 4 6.74 10.05 6.27
N THR A 5 6.52 10.03 7.58
CA THR A 5 5.32 10.59 8.19
C THR A 5 5.68 11.68 9.18
N HIS A 6 5.12 12.87 8.95
CA HIS A 6 5.21 14.02 9.87
C HIS A 6 4.08 14.03 10.91
N HIS A 7 3.13 13.11 10.77
CA HIS A 7 2.01 12.88 11.67
C HIS A 7 1.95 11.39 12.03
N THR A 8 1.14 11.07 13.03
CA THR A 8 0.85 9.68 13.40
C THR A 8 0.11 9.00 12.27
N LEU A 9 0.69 7.94 11.70
CA LEU A 9 0.06 7.10 10.69
C LEU A 9 -0.24 5.74 11.30
N LEU A 10 -1.51 5.37 11.30
CA LEU A 10 -1.96 4.06 11.73
C LEU A 10 -2.43 3.27 10.52
N LEU A 11 -1.74 2.18 10.21
CA LEU A 11 -2.24 1.13 9.34
C LEU A 11 -2.97 0.12 10.22
N ARG A 12 -4.27 -0.10 9.96
CA ARG A 12 -5.10 -1.00 10.75
C ARG A 12 -5.19 -2.39 10.13
N GLU A 13 -4.91 -3.41 10.94
CA GLU A 13 -5.28 -4.83 10.76
C GLU A 13 -5.17 -5.41 9.35
N LEU A 14 -4.09 -5.06 8.65
CA LEU A 14 -3.85 -5.48 7.28
C LEU A 14 -3.14 -6.84 7.23
N ARG A 15 -3.45 -7.63 6.21
CA ARG A 15 -2.77 -8.88 5.87
C ARG A 15 -2.13 -8.77 4.49
N PHE A 16 -0.87 -9.15 4.38
CA PHE A 16 -0.22 -9.35 3.08
C PHE A 16 -0.16 -10.83 2.75
N ALA A 17 -0.27 -11.16 1.47
CA ALA A 17 -0.08 -12.52 0.98
C ALA A 17 1.37 -13.02 1.09
N ALA A 18 2.33 -12.11 1.21
CA ALA A 18 3.76 -12.37 1.35
C ALA A 18 4.29 -11.78 2.68
N PRO A 19 5.48 -12.20 3.16
CA PRO A 19 6.06 -11.62 4.36
C PRO A 19 6.28 -10.11 4.20
N ALA A 20 5.92 -9.35 5.22
CA ALA A 20 5.96 -7.89 5.19
C ALA A 20 6.99 -7.39 6.20
N ARG A 21 8.13 -6.90 5.70
CA ARG A 21 9.19 -6.32 6.51
C ARG A 21 8.92 -4.85 6.78
N VAL A 22 8.82 -4.49 8.05
CA VAL A 22 8.77 -3.11 8.51
C VAL A 22 10.13 -2.76 9.12
N LYS A 23 10.77 -1.70 8.64
CA LYS A 23 12.04 -1.20 9.17
C LYS A 23 11.94 0.27 9.52
N VAL A 24 12.39 0.66 10.70
CA VAL A 24 12.38 2.06 11.14
C VAL A 24 13.77 2.67 10.88
N TRP A 25 13.80 3.77 10.15
CA TRP A 25 15.02 4.53 9.86
C TRP A 25 15.18 5.72 10.81
N LYS A 26 14.09 6.40 11.14
CA LYS A 26 14.04 7.53 12.09
C LYS A 26 12.74 7.50 12.88
N GLY A 27 12.75 7.96 14.13
CA GLY A 27 11.58 7.93 15.01
C GLY A 27 11.32 6.53 15.59
N ALA A 28 10.04 6.18 15.76
CA ALA A 28 9.62 4.87 16.23
C ALA A 28 8.31 4.42 15.56
N ALA A 29 8.12 3.10 15.51
CA ALA A 29 6.88 2.48 15.07
C ALA A 29 6.45 1.41 16.08
N THR A 30 5.16 1.25 16.30
CA THR A 30 4.62 0.14 17.10
C THR A 30 3.86 -0.80 16.18
N LEU A 31 4.30 -2.06 16.13
CA LEU A 31 3.57 -3.14 15.47
C LEU A 31 2.69 -3.85 16.48
N LYS A 32 1.44 -4.12 16.12
CA LYS A 32 0.50 -4.90 16.93
C LYS A 32 -0.05 -6.07 16.13
N SER A 33 0.04 -7.28 16.67
CA SER A 33 -0.55 -8.49 16.10
C SER A 33 -1.00 -9.43 17.22
N GLY A 34 -2.22 -9.97 17.14
CA GLY A 34 -2.71 -11.00 18.05
C GLY A 34 -2.61 -10.65 19.56
N GLY A 35 -2.72 -9.37 19.92
CA GLY A 35 -2.56 -8.88 21.30
C GLY A 35 -1.13 -8.58 21.73
N VAL A 36 -0.13 -8.95 20.94
CA VAL A 36 1.28 -8.59 21.17
C VAL A 36 1.58 -7.24 20.52
N ALA A 37 2.32 -6.38 21.22
CA ALA A 37 2.81 -5.12 20.72
C ALA A 37 4.34 -5.09 20.76
N ILE A 38 4.96 -4.76 19.63
CA ILE A 38 6.41 -4.63 19.47
C ILE A 38 6.71 -3.18 19.10
N GLU A 39 7.50 -2.49 19.93
CA GLU A 39 8.03 -1.17 19.57
C GLU A 39 9.33 -1.35 18.79
N LEU A 40 9.41 -0.73 17.63
CA LEU A 40 10.59 -0.64 16.79
C LEU A 40 11.18 0.77 16.86
N ARG A 41 12.47 0.84 17.17
CA ARG A 41 13.29 2.04 17.22
C ARG A 41 14.10 2.21 15.94
N ALA A 42 14.69 3.38 15.75
CA ALA A 42 15.56 3.65 14.61
C ALA A 42 16.67 2.59 14.48
N GLY A 43 16.79 2.00 13.29
CA GLY A 43 17.70 0.90 12.96
C GLY A 43 17.04 -0.49 13.02
N GLU A 44 15.96 -0.64 13.78
CA GLU A 44 15.30 -1.93 13.99
C GLU A 44 14.35 -2.28 12.84
N SER A 45 14.17 -3.59 12.63
CA SER A 45 13.22 -4.12 11.67
C SER A 45 12.55 -5.37 12.20
N PHE A 46 11.32 -5.59 11.74
CA PHE A 46 10.55 -6.78 12.03
C PHE A 46 9.84 -7.25 10.77
N THR A 47 9.89 -8.56 10.51
CA THR A 47 9.15 -9.17 9.40
C THR A 47 7.90 -9.83 9.94
N VAL A 48 6.74 -9.34 9.50
CA VAL A 48 5.46 -9.96 9.76
C VAL A 48 5.31 -11.16 8.82
N PRO A 49 4.99 -12.36 9.35
CA PRO A 49 4.76 -13.54 8.52
C PRO A 49 3.60 -13.34 7.52
N PRO A 50 3.56 -14.13 6.43
CA PRO A 50 2.46 -14.10 5.49
C PRO A 50 1.10 -14.28 6.18
N PHE A 51 0.12 -13.54 5.71
CA PHE A 51 -1.28 -13.65 6.09
C PHE A 51 -1.60 -13.38 7.58
N VAL A 52 -0.62 -12.95 8.37
CA VAL A 52 -0.82 -12.47 9.74
C VAL A 52 -1.37 -11.05 9.71
N ARG A 53 -2.46 -10.81 10.45
CA ARG A 53 -2.98 -9.45 10.66
C ARG A 53 -2.00 -8.67 11.51
N PHE A 54 -1.64 -7.47 11.06
CA PHE A 54 -0.94 -6.53 11.92
C PHE A 54 -1.46 -5.11 11.74
N SER A 55 -1.35 -4.33 12.82
CA SER A 55 -1.45 -2.89 12.77
C SER A 55 -0.07 -2.28 12.93
N CYS A 56 0.19 -1.20 12.21
CA CYS A 56 1.44 -0.44 12.34
C CYS A 56 1.09 0.99 12.70
N LEU A 57 1.56 1.43 13.86
CA LEU A 57 1.47 2.82 14.31
C LEU A 57 2.84 3.46 14.16
N ALA A 58 3.03 4.26 13.11
CA ALA A 58 4.18 5.13 13.00
C ALA A 58 3.87 6.45 13.70
N HIS A 59 4.73 6.87 14.62
CA HIS A 59 4.50 8.06 15.43
C HIS A 59 5.78 8.91 15.49
N PRO A 60 5.71 10.21 15.16
CA PRO A 60 6.86 11.10 15.30
C PRO A 60 7.25 11.18 16.77
N ARG A 61 8.53 11.05 17.08
CA ARG A 61 9.01 11.30 18.45
C ARG A 61 9.06 12.80 18.67
N LEU A 62 8.28 13.27 19.63
CA LEU A 62 8.32 14.64 20.13
C LEU A 62 9.48 14.75 21.12
N ALA A 63 10.62 15.28 20.69
CA ALA A 63 11.62 15.80 21.62
C ALA A 63 11.26 17.26 21.94
N PRO A 64 11.58 17.78 23.14
CA PRO A 64 11.35 19.19 23.45
C PRO A 64 12.00 20.08 22.39
N GLY A 65 11.19 20.86 21.66
CA GLY A 65 11.66 21.83 20.66
C GLY A 65 11.82 21.33 19.22
N GLN A 66 11.71 20.04 18.90
CA GLN A 66 11.74 19.55 17.51
C GLN A 66 10.84 18.33 17.29
N ALA A 67 9.79 18.51 16.48
CA ALA A 67 9.03 17.39 15.91
C ALA A 67 9.91 16.66 14.88
N ARG A 68 10.37 15.44 15.19
CA ARG A 68 11.12 14.61 14.24
C ARG A 68 10.17 13.65 13.53
N PRO A 69 10.10 13.65 12.19
CA PRO A 69 9.24 12.73 11.45
C PRO A 69 9.64 11.28 11.71
N ALA A 70 8.64 10.39 11.73
CA ALA A 70 8.89 8.96 11.67
C ALA A 70 9.20 8.59 10.22
N VAL A 71 10.32 7.89 10.02
CA VAL A 71 10.75 7.43 8.71
C VAL A 71 10.90 5.93 8.81
N TRP A 72 10.11 5.19 8.05
CA TRP A 72 10.05 3.73 8.13
C TRP A 72 9.77 3.16 6.76
N SER A 73 10.21 1.94 6.45
CA SER A 73 9.96 1.29 5.17
C SER A 73 9.12 0.04 5.36
N LEU A 74 8.20 -0.18 4.44
CA LEU A 74 7.53 -1.47 4.24
C LEU A 74 8.18 -2.13 3.01
N ALA A 75 8.51 -3.41 3.10
CA ALA A 75 8.97 -4.18 1.96
C ALA A 75 8.33 -5.56 2.00
N LEU A 76 7.86 -6.03 0.85
CA LEU A 76 7.43 -7.42 0.73
C LEU A 76 8.61 -8.29 0.36
N GLU A 77 8.77 -9.38 1.08
CA GLU A 77 9.79 -10.38 0.79
C GLU A 77 9.23 -11.35 -0.25
N ALA A 78 10.04 -11.70 -1.25
CA ALA A 78 9.61 -12.59 -2.32
C ALA A 78 9.37 -14.04 -1.82
N HIS A 79 10.01 -14.42 -0.72
CA HIS A 79 9.97 -15.78 -0.20
C HIS A 79 9.78 -15.74 1.32
N ALA A 80 8.88 -16.57 1.82
CA ALA A 80 8.74 -16.84 3.25
C ALA A 80 9.70 -17.95 3.66
N SER A 81 10.34 -17.82 4.83
CA SER A 81 11.07 -18.94 5.42
C SER A 81 10.09 -20.02 5.91
N PRO A 82 10.52 -21.29 6.04
CA PRO A 82 9.66 -22.35 6.61
C PRO A 82 9.15 -22.04 8.02
N GLU A 83 9.86 -21.20 8.78
CA GLU A 83 9.41 -20.71 10.08
C GLU A 83 8.26 -19.70 9.94
N MET A 84 8.39 -18.73 9.02
CA MET A 84 7.32 -17.77 8.74
C MET A 84 6.07 -18.45 8.18
N GLU A 85 6.25 -19.48 7.36
CA GLU A 85 5.13 -20.29 6.86
C GLU A 85 4.38 -21.03 7.97
N ARG A 86 5.11 -21.51 8.99
CA ARG A 86 4.48 -22.11 10.19
C ARG A 86 3.81 -21.06 11.08
N ALA A 87 4.33 -19.84 11.11
CA ALA A 87 3.75 -18.72 11.86
C ALA A 87 2.58 -18.03 11.13
N ALA A 88 2.38 -18.34 9.84
CA ALA A 88 1.22 -17.87 9.08
C ALA A 88 -0.08 -18.44 9.67
N ASP A 89 -1.18 -17.72 9.50
CA ASP A 89 -2.49 -18.20 9.94
C ASP A 89 -2.93 -19.41 9.09
N ALA A 90 -2.65 -20.61 9.60
CA ALA A 90 -2.99 -21.88 8.98
C ALA A 90 -4.47 -22.25 9.14
N SER A 91 -5.26 -21.50 9.93
CA SER A 91 -6.67 -21.78 10.16
C SER A 91 -7.56 -21.45 8.96
N LYS A 92 -7.05 -20.69 7.98
CA LYS A 92 -7.79 -20.20 6.81
C LYS A 92 -7.11 -20.50 5.47
N PRO A 93 -6.90 -21.79 5.12
CA PRO A 93 -6.17 -22.17 3.92
C PRO A 93 -6.80 -21.66 2.61
N TRP A 94 -8.13 -21.64 2.51
CA TRP A 94 -8.81 -21.19 1.29
C TRP A 94 -8.70 -19.68 1.10
N THR A 95 -8.93 -18.92 2.17
CA THR A 95 -8.80 -17.46 2.18
C THR A 95 -7.37 -17.07 1.91
N ARG A 96 -6.38 -17.74 2.51
CA ARG A 96 -4.96 -17.49 2.25
C ARG A 96 -4.60 -17.70 0.78
N LYS A 97 -5.01 -18.84 0.21
CA LYS A 97 -4.78 -19.15 -1.22
C LYS A 97 -5.41 -18.11 -2.13
N LEU A 98 -6.65 -17.70 -1.84
CA LEU A 98 -7.35 -16.68 -2.63
C LEU A 98 -6.72 -15.30 -2.47
N ALA A 99 -6.29 -14.94 -1.26
CA ALA A 99 -5.64 -13.67 -0.98
C ALA A 99 -4.36 -13.50 -1.80
N ALA A 100 -3.54 -14.55 -1.86
CA ALA A 100 -2.35 -14.56 -2.71
C ALA A 100 -2.69 -14.36 -4.18
N ALA A 101 -3.67 -15.10 -4.71
CA ALA A 101 -4.09 -14.95 -6.11
C ALA A 101 -4.60 -13.53 -6.43
N ILE A 102 -5.37 -12.92 -5.52
CA ILE A 102 -5.85 -11.53 -5.68
C ILE A 102 -4.69 -10.54 -5.61
N PHE A 103 -3.74 -10.75 -4.70
CA PHE A 103 -2.58 -9.87 -4.53
C PHE A 103 -1.67 -9.88 -5.79
N ASP A 104 -1.57 -11.03 -6.44
CA ASP A 104 -0.78 -11.22 -7.66
C ASP A 104 -1.43 -10.59 -8.89
N ASP A 105 -2.76 -10.72 -9.04
CA ASP A 105 -3.55 -10.12 -10.12
C ASP A 105 -4.75 -9.30 -9.58
N PRO A 106 -4.52 -8.10 -9.02
CA PRO A 106 -5.58 -7.34 -8.36
C PRO A 106 -6.59 -6.74 -9.34
N ALA A 107 -6.19 -6.50 -10.59
CA ALA A 107 -7.03 -5.94 -11.65
C ALA A 107 -8.07 -6.93 -12.20
N ALA A 108 -7.88 -8.23 -12.00
CA ALA A 108 -8.85 -9.23 -12.45
C ALA A 108 -10.27 -9.03 -11.89
N ASP A 109 -11.24 -9.53 -12.66
CA ASP A 109 -12.65 -9.58 -12.28
C ASP A 109 -12.90 -10.70 -11.26
N TRP A 110 -12.53 -10.45 -10.01
CA TRP A 110 -12.69 -11.39 -8.90
C TRP A 110 -14.17 -11.58 -8.53
N ARG A 111 -14.79 -12.57 -9.18
CA ARG A 111 -16.15 -13.05 -8.90
C ARG A 111 -16.12 -14.50 -8.48
N ALA A 112 -17.16 -14.92 -7.75
CA ALA A 112 -17.29 -16.30 -7.31
C ALA A 112 -17.18 -17.31 -8.47
N ALA A 113 -17.74 -16.98 -9.65
CA ALA A 113 -17.64 -17.84 -10.84
C ALA A 113 -16.20 -18.01 -11.35
N ARG A 114 -15.40 -16.93 -11.38
CA ARG A 114 -13.98 -16.98 -11.80
C ARG A 114 -13.17 -17.87 -10.86
N VAL A 115 -13.27 -17.61 -9.56
CA VAL A 115 -12.54 -18.37 -8.54
C VAL A 115 -12.97 -19.84 -8.52
N ALA A 116 -14.27 -20.09 -8.62
CA ALA A 116 -14.82 -21.43 -8.71
C ALA A 116 -14.29 -22.19 -9.94
N GLY A 117 -14.19 -21.53 -11.10
CA GLY A 117 -13.55 -22.09 -12.30
C GLY A 117 -12.06 -22.40 -12.10
N MET A 118 -11.30 -21.48 -11.50
CA MET A 118 -9.88 -21.68 -11.20
C MET A 118 -9.63 -22.88 -10.27
N TRP A 119 -10.55 -23.14 -9.35
CA TRP A 119 -10.42 -24.22 -8.35
C TRP A 119 -11.23 -25.47 -8.69
N GLN A 120 -11.89 -25.50 -9.85
CA GLN A 120 -12.75 -26.61 -10.28
C GLN A 120 -13.83 -26.99 -9.26
N VAL A 121 -14.45 -25.98 -8.64
CA VAL A 121 -15.57 -26.15 -7.71
C VAL A 121 -16.78 -25.36 -8.18
N THR A 122 -17.94 -25.54 -7.54
CA THR A 122 -19.11 -24.70 -7.79
C THR A 122 -19.01 -23.38 -7.01
N PRO A 123 -19.64 -22.29 -7.48
CA PRO A 123 -19.69 -21.03 -6.73
C PRO A 123 -20.33 -21.18 -5.33
N ALA A 124 -21.28 -22.11 -5.17
CA ALA A 124 -21.87 -22.41 -3.86
C ALA A 124 -20.85 -23.03 -2.90
N ARG A 125 -20.04 -23.98 -3.38
CA ARG A 125 -19.00 -24.63 -2.58
C ARG A 125 -17.88 -23.65 -2.19
N LEU A 126 -17.48 -22.76 -3.11
CA LEU A 126 -16.54 -21.68 -2.80
C LEU A 126 -17.06 -20.78 -1.67
N ARG A 127 -18.32 -20.35 -1.74
CA ARG A 127 -18.92 -19.52 -0.68
C ARG A 127 -18.97 -20.26 0.64
N ALA A 128 -19.26 -21.57 0.64
CA ALA A 128 -19.23 -22.38 1.85
C ALA A 128 -17.83 -22.46 2.47
N PHE A 129 -16.76 -22.59 1.66
CA PHE A 129 -15.39 -22.55 2.17
C PHE A 129 -15.04 -21.21 2.82
N LEU A 130 -15.33 -20.10 2.14
CA LEU A 130 -15.06 -18.76 2.71
C LEU A 130 -15.90 -18.50 3.96
N PHE A 131 -17.16 -18.93 3.96
CA PHE A 131 -18.06 -18.80 5.11
C PHE A 131 -17.56 -19.61 6.31
N ALA A 132 -17.09 -20.84 6.10
CA ALA A 132 -16.50 -21.67 7.16
C ALA A 132 -15.26 -21.04 7.78
N GLU A 133 -14.50 -20.25 7.00
CA GLU A 133 -13.34 -19.48 7.48
C GLU A 133 -13.71 -18.08 8.00
N GLY A 134 -14.99 -17.72 8.00
CA GLY A 134 -15.50 -16.42 8.47
C GLY A 134 -15.13 -15.24 7.57
N GLU A 135 -14.94 -15.48 6.27
CA GLU A 135 -14.42 -14.51 5.32
C GLU A 135 -15.42 -14.22 4.18
N SER A 136 -15.29 -13.04 3.60
CA SER A 136 -16.11 -12.58 2.48
C SER A 136 -15.23 -12.33 1.27
N LEU A 137 -15.62 -12.88 0.10
CA LEU A 137 -14.92 -12.63 -1.16
C LEU A 137 -14.76 -11.12 -1.42
N ARG A 138 -15.83 -10.34 -1.22
CA ARG A 138 -15.80 -8.89 -1.46
C ARG A 138 -14.85 -8.17 -0.51
N ALA A 139 -14.88 -8.53 0.77
CA ALA A 139 -14.01 -7.93 1.77
C ALA A 139 -12.54 -8.28 1.48
N LEU A 140 -12.27 -9.55 1.14
CA LEU A 140 -10.94 -10.03 0.83
C LEU A 140 -10.36 -9.36 -0.43
N VAL A 141 -11.16 -9.26 -1.50
CA VAL A 141 -10.73 -8.56 -2.73
C VAL A 141 -10.37 -7.11 -2.42
N ARG A 142 -11.21 -6.42 -1.65
CA ARG A 142 -10.94 -5.03 -1.27
C ARG A 142 -9.67 -4.90 -0.42
N GLU A 143 -9.50 -5.77 0.58
CA GLU A 143 -8.34 -5.81 1.46
C GLU A 143 -7.05 -6.02 0.67
N GLN A 144 -7.01 -7.03 -0.21
CA GLN A 144 -5.79 -7.39 -0.94
C GLN A 144 -5.45 -6.37 -2.03
N ARG A 145 -6.44 -5.72 -2.64
CA ARG A 145 -6.19 -4.56 -3.53
C ARG A 145 -5.54 -3.40 -2.78
N VAL A 146 -6.02 -3.08 -1.56
CA VAL A 146 -5.39 -2.05 -0.72
C VAL A 146 -3.98 -2.47 -0.29
N ALA A 147 -3.78 -3.74 0.07
CA ALA A 147 -2.45 -4.27 0.37
C ALA A 147 -1.49 -4.12 -0.82
N ARG A 148 -1.95 -4.38 -2.05
CA ARG A 148 -1.16 -4.15 -3.27
C ARG A 148 -0.75 -2.69 -3.42
N VAL A 149 -1.69 -1.77 -3.26
CA VAL A 149 -1.44 -0.32 -3.36
C VAL A 149 -0.36 0.09 -2.37
N LEU A 150 -0.45 -0.37 -1.12
CA LEU A 150 0.58 -0.11 -0.10
C LEU A 150 1.94 -0.70 -0.46
N ALA A 151 1.97 -1.90 -1.03
CA ALA A 151 3.20 -2.53 -1.48
C ALA A 151 3.85 -1.74 -2.64
N GLN A 152 3.05 -1.25 -3.59
CA GLN A 152 3.52 -0.39 -4.68
C GLN A 152 4.04 0.96 -4.14
N LEU A 153 3.30 1.59 -3.24
CA LEU A 153 3.70 2.82 -2.52
C LEU A 153 5.04 2.67 -1.82
N ALA A 154 5.29 1.52 -1.20
CA ALA A 154 6.52 1.31 -0.44
C ALA A 154 7.74 0.99 -1.31
N ARG A 155 7.52 0.47 -2.54
CA ARG A 155 8.56 0.20 -3.53
C ARG A 155 8.96 1.45 -4.31
N MET A 156 8.05 2.42 -4.44
CA MET A 156 8.24 3.60 -5.30
C MET A 156 8.57 3.22 -6.76
N ASP A 157 7.97 2.13 -7.23
CA ASP A 157 8.00 1.78 -8.64
C ASP A 157 7.22 2.89 -9.39
N GLY A 158 7.94 3.91 -9.87
CA GLY A 158 7.42 5.02 -10.68
C GLY A 158 6.94 4.58 -12.08
N ALA A 159 6.96 3.28 -12.34
CA ALA A 159 6.40 2.65 -13.52
C ALA A 159 5.24 1.74 -13.08
N GLY A 160 4.00 2.19 -13.29
CA GLY A 160 2.85 1.28 -13.39
C GLY A 160 2.25 0.80 -12.06
N GLY A 161 1.68 1.72 -11.28
CA GLY A 161 0.74 1.39 -10.22
C GLY A 161 -0.50 2.28 -10.23
N GLY A 162 -1.13 2.45 -11.40
CA GLY A 162 -2.37 3.23 -11.51
C GLY A 162 -3.51 2.57 -10.74
N PHE A 163 -4.56 3.34 -10.43
CA PHE A 163 -5.75 2.80 -9.75
C PHE A 163 -6.36 1.59 -10.48
N ALA A 164 -6.23 1.53 -11.82
CA ALA A 164 -6.72 0.43 -12.64
C ALA A 164 -5.92 -0.87 -12.45
N GLU A 165 -4.59 -0.78 -12.34
CA GLU A 165 -3.72 -1.95 -12.11
C GLU A 165 -3.92 -2.52 -10.70
N ALA A 166 -4.27 -1.66 -9.74
CA ALA A 166 -4.73 -2.07 -8.42
C ALA A 166 -6.20 -2.56 -8.40
N GLY A 167 -6.89 -2.58 -9.54
CA GLY A 167 -8.26 -3.07 -9.68
C GLY A 167 -9.36 -2.13 -9.17
N PHE A 168 -9.08 -0.85 -9.02
CA PHE A 168 -10.08 0.16 -8.68
C PHE A 168 -10.64 0.84 -9.93
N ALA A 169 -11.89 1.28 -9.87
CA ALA A 169 -12.55 1.98 -10.98
C ALA A 169 -12.04 3.42 -11.17
N SER A 170 -11.52 4.04 -10.10
CA SER A 170 -11.00 5.40 -10.11
C SER A 170 -10.01 5.63 -8.96
N ALA A 171 -9.20 6.69 -9.06
CA ALA A 171 -8.32 7.12 -7.98
C ALA A 171 -9.10 7.47 -6.69
N ALA A 172 -10.30 8.04 -6.82
CA ALA A 172 -11.18 8.33 -5.68
C ALA A 172 -11.68 7.05 -4.99
N ALA A 173 -12.07 6.04 -5.76
CA ALA A 173 -12.48 4.74 -5.21
C ALA A 173 -11.32 4.04 -4.47
N MET A 174 -10.11 4.16 -5.01
CA MET A 174 -8.89 3.67 -4.35
C MET A 174 -8.62 4.40 -3.03
N ALA A 175 -8.64 5.74 -3.03
CA ALA A 175 -8.44 6.54 -1.82
C ALA A 175 -9.48 6.22 -0.73
N GLN A 176 -10.75 6.06 -1.11
CA GLN A 176 -11.80 5.65 -0.18
C GLN A 176 -11.57 4.23 0.36
N ALA A 177 -11.08 3.30 -0.47
CA ALA A 177 -10.73 1.96 -0.01
C ALA A 177 -9.57 1.97 0.98
N CYS A 178 -8.54 2.80 0.76
CA CYS A 178 -7.48 3.00 1.73
C CYS A 178 -8.01 3.57 3.05
N GLN A 179 -8.90 4.58 3.00
CA GLN A 179 -9.51 5.12 4.21
C GLN A 179 -10.30 4.05 4.98
N ASP A 180 -11.15 3.28 4.30
CA ASP A 180 -12.03 2.33 4.97
C ASP A 180 -11.29 1.10 5.51
N VAL A 181 -10.29 0.60 4.78
CA VAL A 181 -9.60 -0.65 5.13
C VAL A 181 -8.48 -0.40 6.15
N ILE A 182 -7.66 0.62 5.92
CA ILE A 182 -6.45 0.87 6.73
C ILE A 182 -6.52 2.16 7.53
N GLY A 183 -7.54 3.00 7.35
CA GLY A 183 -7.68 4.28 8.06
C GLY A 183 -6.80 5.40 7.49
N LEU A 184 -6.30 5.26 6.26
CA LEU A 184 -5.43 6.26 5.64
C LEU A 184 -6.27 7.40 5.02
N PRO A 185 -6.14 8.66 5.50
CA PRO A 185 -6.97 9.77 5.03
C PRO A 185 -6.91 9.92 3.51
N PRO A 186 -8.05 10.15 2.82
CA PRO A 186 -8.11 10.18 1.37
C PRO A 186 -7.15 11.20 0.76
N GLU A 187 -6.94 12.34 1.40
CA GLU A 187 -6.02 13.40 0.97
C GLU A 187 -4.56 12.97 1.04
N ILE A 188 -4.18 12.22 2.09
CA ILE A 188 -2.83 11.68 2.27
C ILE A 188 -2.62 10.53 1.30
N ALA A 189 -3.62 9.66 1.13
CA ALA A 189 -3.62 8.62 0.12
C ALA A 189 -3.43 9.23 -1.27
N GLN A 190 -4.24 10.22 -1.65
CA GLN A 190 -4.17 10.90 -2.94
C GLN A 190 -2.82 11.59 -3.16
N ARG A 191 -2.26 12.26 -2.15
CA ARG A 191 -0.91 12.83 -2.23
C ARG A 191 0.16 11.76 -2.42
N ALA A 192 0.09 10.67 -1.67
CA ALA A 192 1.04 9.56 -1.80
C ALA A 192 0.93 8.88 -3.19
N ILE A 193 -0.29 8.73 -3.70
CA ILE A 193 -0.58 8.19 -5.04
C ILE A 193 -0.12 9.15 -6.15
N ALA A 194 -0.30 10.46 -5.96
CA ALA A 194 0.17 11.48 -6.90
C ALA A 194 1.69 11.49 -7.01
N LEU A 195 2.40 11.23 -5.90
CA LEU A 195 3.86 11.06 -5.89
C LEU A 195 4.34 9.79 -6.60
N LEU A 196 3.49 8.76 -6.74
CA LEU A 196 3.78 7.54 -7.50
C LEU A 196 3.40 7.60 -8.97
N SER A 197 2.44 8.46 -9.31
CA SER A 197 2.00 8.59 -10.69
C SER A 197 3.15 9.22 -11.48
N PRO A 198 3.59 8.65 -12.61
CA PRO A 198 4.47 9.37 -13.50
C PRO A 198 3.66 10.57 -13.97
N ALA A 199 3.95 11.75 -13.43
CA ALA A 199 3.46 12.97 -14.06
C ALA A 199 3.94 12.89 -15.52
N PRO A 200 3.06 13.08 -16.52
CA PRO A 200 3.59 13.40 -17.83
C PRO A 200 4.48 14.63 -17.60
N LEU A 201 5.77 14.51 -17.94
CA LEU A 201 6.64 15.65 -18.11
C LEU A 201 5.86 16.62 -18.97
N GLN A 202 5.28 17.66 -18.37
CA GLN A 202 4.80 18.78 -19.16
C GLN A 202 6.06 19.28 -19.86
N PRO A 203 6.12 19.26 -21.21
CA PRO A 203 7.24 19.88 -21.89
C PRO A 203 7.29 21.31 -21.36
N ALA A 204 8.49 21.72 -20.92
CA ALA A 204 8.74 23.09 -20.55
C ALA A 204 8.14 23.98 -21.64
N PRO A 205 7.41 25.06 -21.30
CA PRO A 205 6.92 25.97 -22.30
C PRO A 205 8.12 26.36 -23.17
N GLU A 206 8.07 26.04 -24.46
CA GLU A 206 9.10 26.44 -25.40
C GLU A 206 9.34 27.94 -25.19
N PRO A 207 10.59 28.39 -25.07
CA PRO A 207 10.87 29.80 -25.00
C PRO A 207 10.27 30.42 -26.26
N LEU A 208 9.24 31.24 -26.06
CA LEU A 208 8.62 32.08 -27.07
C LEU A 208 9.75 32.69 -27.88
N GLY A 209 9.81 32.28 -29.15
CA GLY A 209 10.86 32.63 -30.08
C GLY A 209 11.15 34.12 -30.05
N ASP A 210 12.42 34.43 -30.29
CA ASP A 210 13.01 35.75 -30.45
C ASP A 210 12.18 36.67 -31.37
N ALA A 211 11.12 37.25 -30.82
CA ALA A 211 10.29 38.22 -31.48
C ALA A 211 10.73 39.62 -31.03
N LEU A 212 11.63 40.19 -31.84
CA LEU A 212 11.78 41.63 -32.05
C LEU A 212 12.16 42.47 -30.81
N ARG A 213 13.44 42.38 -30.39
CA ARG A 213 14.08 43.51 -29.72
C ARG A 213 14.35 44.63 -30.74
N ARG A 214 13.33 45.44 -31.02
CA ARG A 214 13.54 46.77 -31.62
C ARG A 214 14.07 47.71 -30.53
N PRO A 215 15.23 48.37 -30.72
CA PRO A 215 15.70 49.38 -29.78
C PRO A 215 14.77 50.61 -29.84
N ARG A 216 14.22 51.00 -28.70
CA ARG A 216 13.47 52.25 -28.55
C ARG A 216 14.42 53.37 -28.09
N TYR A 217 14.30 54.50 -28.80
CA TYR A 217 14.74 55.88 -28.49
C TYR A 217 16.16 56.28 -28.94
N ARG A 218 16.38 57.20 -29.89
CA ARG A 218 16.01 58.61 -30.22
C ARG A 218 16.93 59.69 -29.58
N PRO A 219 17.43 60.66 -30.38
CA PRO A 219 18.55 61.53 -30.05
C PRO A 219 18.10 62.84 -29.39
N TYR A 220 18.93 63.41 -28.53
CA TYR A 220 19.01 64.86 -28.28
C TYR A 220 20.45 65.23 -27.90
N PHE A 221 20.97 66.22 -28.65
CA PHE A 221 22.28 66.90 -28.61
C PHE A 221 23.47 66.14 -29.19
#